data_AF-A0A9E0N8D0-F1
#
_entry.id   AF-A0A9E0N8D0-F1
#
_cell.length_a   1.000
_cell.length_b   1.000
_cell.length_c   1.000
_cell.angle_alpha   90.00
_cell.angle_beta   90.00
_cell.angle_gamma   90.00
#
_symmetry.space_group_name_H-M   'P 1'
#
loop_
_entity.id
_entity.type
_entity.pdbx_description
1 polymer ?
#
loop_
_entity_poly.entity_id
_entity_poly.type
_entity_poly.pdbx_seq_one_letter_code
_entity_poly.pdbx_strand_id
1 'polypeptide(L)'
;MQDTPVTSSVQLNSDDHWMQLALQQAKNAEESGEVPVGAVIVRNGILISAASNTPIGTHDPTAHAEVLALRQAAHQLENYRLHDCELFVTLEPCMMCAGAILQARIKRVVFGALDPKTGAAGSVINAFELSSLNHQTTVQGGVLAEECSTLLRQFFGRQRARHQHLKSQTGRALRDDALRTPESCFVDLPQSPLPSSYVAELPSLAGLRMHFLDSGFVGSDQAMLFLHDWHGWSQAWHEAINKENPEMTRLICPDLIGFGKSDKPKRSKVHTVEWHAQVVHELMSHLALPKVILIAPKTVKTLVAALMRLGHPAGLTYRWVSVPDLDQYAARAPFPDAGHEAALRAFSEAANNESKP
;
A
#
# COMPACT_ATOMS: atom_id res chain seq x y z
N MET A 1 -29.54 60.37 -9.50
CA MET A 1 -28.23 60.32 -10.18
C MET A 1 -27.29 59.58 -9.24
N GLN A 2 -27.43 58.26 -9.25
CA GLN A 2 -26.39 57.29 -9.64
C GLN A 2 -25.31 57.15 -8.56
N ASP A 3 -25.66 56.34 -7.55
CA ASP A 3 -24.72 55.58 -6.72
C ASP A 3 -23.95 54.62 -7.63
N THR A 4 -22.63 54.80 -7.70
CA THR A 4 -21.71 53.82 -8.29
C THR A 4 -21.41 52.75 -7.24
N PRO A 5 -21.68 51.45 -7.50
CA PRO A 5 -21.23 50.40 -6.61
C PRO A 5 -19.72 50.19 -6.83
N VAL A 6 -18.95 50.40 -5.77
CA VAL A 6 -17.56 49.95 -5.68
C VAL A 6 -17.59 48.42 -5.60
N THR A 7 -17.41 47.76 -6.73
CA THR A 7 -17.18 46.32 -6.80
C THR A 7 -15.82 46.03 -6.16
N SER A 8 -15.86 45.50 -4.94
CA SER A 8 -14.70 44.88 -4.28
C SER A 8 -14.25 43.67 -5.10
N SER A 9 -13.23 43.86 -5.95
CA SER A 9 -12.55 42.75 -6.62
C SER A 9 -11.76 41.96 -5.58
N VAL A 10 -12.34 40.84 -5.13
CA VAL A 10 -11.63 39.84 -4.33
C VAL A 10 -10.48 39.31 -5.17
N GLN A 11 -9.25 39.68 -4.82
CA GLN A 11 -8.04 39.17 -5.44
C GLN A 11 -7.91 37.68 -5.04
N LEU A 12 -8.19 36.77 -5.97
CA LEU A 12 -8.02 35.31 -5.86
C LEU A 12 -6.53 34.87 -5.81
N ASN A 13 -5.64 35.68 -5.23
CA ASN A 13 -4.18 35.53 -5.30
C ASN A 13 -3.53 35.33 -3.92
N SER A 14 -4.14 34.58 -3.00
CA SER A 14 -3.42 34.18 -1.78
C SER A 14 -2.59 32.93 -2.04
N ASP A 15 -1.36 32.91 -1.54
CA ASP A 15 -0.49 31.73 -1.57
C ASP A 15 -1.18 30.50 -0.95
N ASP A 16 -2.03 30.74 0.05
CA ASP A 16 -2.89 29.74 0.68
C ASP A 16 -3.77 29.02 -0.35
N HIS A 17 -4.36 29.73 -1.33
CA HIS A 17 -5.21 29.12 -2.35
C HIS A 17 -4.42 28.10 -3.20
N TRP A 18 -3.24 28.47 -3.67
CA TRP A 18 -2.39 27.59 -4.47
C TRP A 18 -1.80 26.45 -3.63
N MET A 19 -1.48 26.71 -2.37
CA MET A 19 -1.05 25.68 -1.44
C MET A 19 -2.16 24.66 -1.11
N GLN A 20 -3.42 25.10 -1.03
CA GLN A 20 -4.56 24.19 -0.90
C GLN A 20 -4.71 23.27 -2.10
N LEU A 21 -4.47 23.77 -3.32
CA LEU A 21 -4.44 22.94 -4.53
C LEU A 21 -3.27 21.95 -4.51
N ALA A 22 -2.09 22.37 -4.04
CA ALA A 22 -0.96 21.46 -3.82
C ALA A 22 -1.27 20.39 -2.77
N LEU A 23 -1.97 20.73 -1.68
CA LEU A 23 -2.48 19.79 -0.68
C LEU A 23 -3.47 18.78 -1.27
N GLN A 24 -4.31 19.20 -2.23
CA GLN A 24 -5.19 18.26 -2.93
C GLN A 24 -4.37 17.23 -3.73
N GLN A 25 -3.28 17.65 -4.40
CA GLN A 25 -2.39 16.71 -5.07
C GLN A 25 -1.65 15.80 -4.07
N ALA A 26 -1.25 16.33 -2.91
CA ALA A 26 -0.63 15.53 -1.86
C ALA A 26 -1.55 14.40 -1.35
N LYS A 27 -2.87 14.65 -1.27
CA LYS A 27 -3.87 13.62 -0.96
C LYS A 27 -3.98 12.56 -2.05
N ASN A 28 -3.92 12.94 -3.32
CA ASN A 28 -3.91 11.97 -4.43
C ASN A 28 -2.70 11.02 -4.35
N ALA A 29 -1.52 11.54 -3.96
CA ALA A 29 -0.35 10.70 -3.67
C ALA A 29 -0.61 9.76 -2.47
N GLU A 30 -1.19 10.27 -1.38
CA GLU A 30 -1.55 9.47 -0.20
C GLU A 30 -2.47 8.29 -0.55
N GLU A 31 -3.52 8.55 -1.33
CA GLU A 31 -4.49 7.56 -1.82
C GLU A 31 -3.81 6.48 -2.67
N SER A 32 -2.76 6.86 -3.41
CA SER A 32 -1.93 5.95 -4.21
C SER A 32 -0.86 5.22 -3.40
N GLY A 33 -0.81 5.40 -2.07
CA GLY A 33 0.20 4.81 -1.19
C GLY A 33 1.58 5.47 -1.26
N GLU A 34 1.69 6.62 -1.94
CA GLU A 34 2.91 7.40 -2.09
C GLU A 34 3.09 8.38 -0.93
N VAL A 35 4.32 8.87 -0.73
CA VAL A 35 4.57 9.94 0.25
C VAL A 35 3.74 11.17 -0.15
N PRO A 36 2.90 11.74 0.75
CA PRO A 36 1.90 12.75 0.38
C PRO A 36 2.54 14.13 0.18
N VAL A 37 3.13 14.31 -1.00
CA VAL A 37 3.68 15.58 -1.47
C VAL A 37 2.99 15.93 -2.79
N GLY A 38 2.55 17.17 -2.89
CA GLY A 38 1.91 17.72 -4.06
C GLY A 38 2.51 19.05 -4.44
N ALA A 39 2.48 19.37 -5.73
CA ALA A 39 3.00 20.60 -6.28
C ALA A 39 2.09 21.14 -7.39
N VAL A 40 2.01 22.46 -7.49
CA VAL A 40 1.35 23.16 -8.59
C VAL A 40 2.25 24.27 -9.13
N ILE A 41 2.17 24.53 -10.44
CA ILE A 41 2.86 25.64 -11.08
C ILE A 41 1.82 26.61 -11.63
N VAL A 42 2.02 27.89 -11.32
CA VAL A 42 1.13 28.99 -11.67
C VAL A 42 1.89 30.01 -12.49
N ARG A 43 1.25 30.61 -13.49
CA ARG A 43 1.80 31.73 -14.27
C ARG A 43 0.74 32.81 -14.39
N ASN A 44 1.03 34.02 -13.92
CA ASN A 44 0.09 35.15 -13.95
C ASN A 44 -1.28 34.83 -13.31
N GLY A 45 -1.30 34.10 -12.20
CA GLY A 45 -2.53 33.68 -11.51
C GLY A 45 -3.31 32.56 -12.21
N ILE A 46 -2.74 31.94 -13.25
CA ILE A 46 -3.34 30.82 -13.98
C ILE A 46 -2.58 29.54 -13.64
N LEU A 47 -3.31 28.50 -13.23
CA LEU A 47 -2.75 27.17 -13.03
C LEU A 47 -2.24 26.63 -14.37
N ILE A 48 -0.96 26.27 -14.41
CA ILE A 48 -0.33 25.61 -15.55
C ILE A 48 -0.35 24.11 -15.32
N SER A 49 0.33 23.63 -14.28
CA SER A 49 0.41 22.19 -13.99
C SER A 49 0.13 21.87 -12.53
N ALA A 50 -0.27 20.62 -12.28
CA ALA A 50 -0.50 20.06 -10.96
C ALA A 50 -0.04 18.60 -10.94
N ALA A 51 0.78 18.24 -9.96
CA ALA A 51 1.33 16.90 -9.84
C ALA A 51 1.52 16.49 -8.38
N SER A 52 1.64 15.19 -8.16
CA SER A 52 1.92 14.57 -6.87
C SER A 52 3.07 13.57 -6.99
N ASN A 53 3.67 13.19 -5.86
CA ASN A 53 4.68 12.13 -5.87
C ASN A 53 4.11 10.82 -6.44
N THR A 54 4.87 10.16 -7.32
CA THR A 54 4.59 8.81 -7.81
C THR A 54 5.83 7.90 -7.95
N PRO A 55 6.91 8.03 -7.14
CA PRO A 55 8.15 7.29 -7.38
C PRO A 55 8.02 5.77 -7.25
N ILE A 56 7.12 5.27 -6.39
CA ILE A 56 6.89 3.83 -6.22
C ILE A 56 6.13 3.30 -7.44
N GLY A 57 4.99 3.93 -7.77
CA GLY A 57 4.08 3.49 -8.82
C GLY A 57 4.67 3.57 -10.22
N THR A 58 5.52 4.56 -10.50
CA THR A 58 6.17 4.70 -11.81
C THR A 58 7.56 4.08 -11.88
N HIS A 59 8.05 3.51 -10.77
CA HIS A 59 9.43 3.01 -10.65
C HIS A 59 10.49 4.04 -11.09
N ASP A 60 10.20 5.33 -10.88
CA ASP A 60 11.06 6.44 -11.29
C ASP A 60 11.51 7.19 -10.03
N PRO A 61 12.79 7.08 -9.64
CA PRO A 61 13.30 7.74 -8.45
C PRO A 61 13.26 9.28 -8.56
N THR A 62 13.00 9.82 -9.76
CA THR A 62 12.90 11.26 -10.01
C THR A 62 11.45 11.77 -10.05
N ALA A 63 10.45 10.89 -9.93
CA ALA A 63 9.02 11.23 -9.99
C ALA A 63 8.49 11.90 -8.72
N HIS A 64 9.19 12.94 -8.27
CA HIS A 64 8.75 13.86 -7.23
C HIS A 64 7.75 14.87 -7.80
N ALA A 65 6.84 15.36 -6.95
CA ALA A 65 5.79 16.30 -7.31
C ALA A 65 6.34 17.52 -8.08
N GLU A 66 7.45 18.11 -7.63
CA GLU A 66 8.06 19.28 -8.26
C GLU A 66 8.58 18.95 -9.66
N VAL A 67 9.30 17.84 -9.81
CA VAL A 67 9.87 17.43 -11.11
C VAL A 67 8.76 17.12 -12.11
N LEU A 68 7.71 16.42 -11.67
CA LEU A 68 6.56 16.11 -12.50
C LEU A 68 5.80 17.38 -12.91
N ALA A 69 5.57 18.31 -11.98
CA ALA A 69 4.93 19.59 -12.28
C ALA A 69 5.75 20.42 -13.27
N LEU A 70 7.08 20.49 -13.11
CA LEU A 70 7.99 21.17 -14.03
C LEU A 70 7.94 20.55 -15.44
N ARG A 71 7.95 19.22 -15.55
CA ARG A 71 7.86 18.51 -16.84
C ARG A 71 6.54 18.81 -17.54
N GLN A 72 5.42 18.77 -16.82
CA GLN A 72 4.11 19.09 -17.37
C GLN A 72 4.03 20.56 -17.83
N ALA A 73 4.51 21.51 -17.00
CA ALA A 73 4.51 22.93 -17.36
C ALA A 73 5.40 23.22 -18.58
N ALA A 74 6.59 22.61 -18.65
CA ALA A 74 7.48 22.76 -19.79
C ALA A 74 6.88 22.23 -21.09
N HIS A 75 6.15 21.11 -21.02
CA HIS A 75 5.43 20.58 -22.18
C HIS A 75 4.29 21.53 -22.60
N GLN A 76 3.49 22.02 -21.66
CA GLN A 76 2.35 22.90 -21.96
C GLN A 76 2.78 24.27 -22.49
N LEU A 77 3.91 24.80 -22.01
CA LEU A 77 4.46 26.08 -22.45
C LEU A 77 5.45 25.93 -23.61
N GLU A 78 5.69 24.69 -24.08
CA GLU A 78 6.65 24.33 -25.12
C GLU A 78 8.05 24.94 -24.88
N ASN A 79 8.46 25.04 -23.61
CA ASN A 79 9.69 25.70 -23.21
C ASN A 79 10.22 25.15 -21.89
N TYR A 80 11.50 24.77 -21.86
CA TYR A 80 12.15 24.32 -20.63
C TYR A 80 12.42 25.45 -19.63
N ARG A 81 12.40 26.72 -20.09
CA ARG A 81 12.52 27.90 -19.24
C ARG A 81 11.12 28.40 -18.87
N LEU A 82 10.76 28.20 -17.62
CA LEU A 82 9.48 28.55 -17.02
C LEU A 82 9.56 29.93 -16.35
N HIS A 83 9.99 30.93 -17.11
CA HIS A 83 10.00 32.31 -16.63
C HIS A 83 8.60 32.77 -16.21
N ASP A 84 8.54 33.65 -15.22
CA ASP A 84 7.31 34.17 -14.60
C ASP A 84 6.42 33.11 -13.94
N CYS A 85 6.85 31.86 -13.88
CA CYS A 85 6.14 30.80 -13.19
C CYS A 85 6.53 30.75 -11.72
N GLU A 86 5.54 30.41 -10.89
CA GLU A 86 5.65 30.26 -9.45
C GLU A 86 5.26 28.83 -9.09
N LEU A 87 6.08 28.16 -8.30
CA LEU A 87 5.88 26.78 -7.88
C LEU A 87 5.45 26.76 -6.42
N PHE A 88 4.33 26.09 -6.14
CA PHE A 88 3.83 25.85 -4.79
C PHE A 88 3.97 24.36 -4.49
N VAL A 89 4.57 23.99 -3.35
CA VAL A 89 4.81 22.58 -2.98
C VAL A 89 4.57 22.35 -1.48
N THR A 90 3.95 21.24 -1.11
CA THR A 90 3.55 21.02 0.29
C THR A 90 4.72 20.74 1.24
N LEU A 91 5.87 20.33 0.72
CA LEU A 91 7.10 20.04 1.49
C LEU A 91 8.29 20.80 0.90
N GLU A 92 9.22 21.20 1.75
CA GLU A 92 10.48 21.81 1.33
C GLU A 92 11.20 20.96 0.27
N PRO A 93 11.61 21.54 -0.88
CA PRO A 93 12.25 20.79 -1.95
C PRO A 93 13.56 20.13 -1.51
N CYS A 94 13.79 18.89 -1.94
CA CYS A 94 15.10 18.23 -1.79
C CYS A 94 16.13 18.77 -2.79
N MET A 95 17.40 18.36 -2.66
CA MET A 95 18.49 18.81 -3.54
C MET A 95 18.21 18.59 -5.04
N MET A 96 17.61 17.45 -5.40
CA MET A 96 17.23 17.14 -6.78
C MET A 96 16.22 18.15 -7.32
N CYS A 97 15.12 18.35 -6.58
CA CYS A 97 14.05 19.26 -6.97
C CYS A 97 14.54 20.71 -7.00
N ALA A 98 15.33 21.14 -6.02
CA ALA A 98 15.93 22.48 -6.00
C ALA A 98 16.80 22.74 -7.24
N GLY A 99 17.65 21.77 -7.62
CA GLY A 99 18.43 21.84 -8.86
C GLY A 99 17.55 21.95 -10.11
N ALA A 100 16.49 21.14 -10.20
CA ALA A 100 15.55 21.17 -11.33
C ALA A 100 14.82 22.52 -11.44
N ILE A 101 14.36 23.08 -10.31
CA ILE A 101 13.70 24.39 -10.23
C ILE A 101 14.63 25.50 -10.75
N LEU A 102 15.89 25.50 -10.32
CA LEU A 102 16.89 26.48 -10.74
C LEU A 102 17.21 26.38 -12.23
N GLN A 103 17.30 25.16 -12.78
CA GLN A 103 17.47 24.93 -14.22
C GLN A 103 16.25 25.39 -15.03
N ALA A 104 15.05 25.18 -14.50
CA ALA A 104 13.80 25.60 -15.12
C ALA A 104 13.54 27.11 -15.04
N ARG A 105 14.36 27.88 -14.30
CA ARG A 105 14.24 29.35 -14.16
C ARG A 105 12.93 29.82 -13.54
N ILE A 106 12.37 29.02 -12.62
CA ILE A 106 11.21 29.39 -11.83
C ILE A 106 11.49 30.71 -11.10
N LYS A 107 10.51 31.62 -11.13
CA LYS A 107 10.62 32.95 -10.51
C LYS A 107 10.59 32.84 -8.99
N ARG A 108 9.64 32.06 -8.47
CA ARG A 108 9.36 31.93 -7.04
C ARG A 108 8.97 30.51 -6.67
N VAL A 109 9.49 30.02 -5.55
CA VAL A 109 9.04 28.78 -4.89
C VAL A 109 8.41 29.14 -3.56
N VAL A 110 7.22 28.60 -3.33
CA VAL A 110 6.51 28.69 -2.07
C VAL A 110 6.32 27.28 -1.54
N PHE A 111 6.76 27.00 -0.31
CA PHE A 111 6.60 25.69 0.28
C PHE A 111 5.90 25.71 1.63
N GLY A 112 5.24 24.60 1.97
CA GLY A 112 4.53 24.43 3.22
C GLY A 112 5.43 24.03 4.37
N ALA A 113 5.52 22.73 4.63
CA ALA A 113 6.31 22.18 5.74
C ALA A 113 7.82 22.18 5.43
N LEU A 114 8.65 22.37 6.46
CA LEU A 114 10.09 22.18 6.38
C LEU A 114 10.45 20.69 6.32
N ASP A 115 11.57 20.37 5.67
CA ASP A 115 12.17 19.04 5.67
C ASP A 115 13.52 19.06 6.40
N PRO A 116 13.55 18.82 7.72
CA PRO A 116 14.78 18.88 8.52
C PRO A 116 15.80 17.79 8.18
N LYS A 117 15.45 16.80 7.34
CA LYS A 117 16.35 15.67 7.01
C LYS A 117 16.99 15.82 5.65
N THR A 118 16.26 16.37 4.67
CA THR A 118 16.73 16.42 3.28
C THR A 118 16.43 17.73 2.56
N GLY A 119 15.82 18.71 3.23
CA GLY A 119 15.45 19.99 2.65
C GLY A 119 16.65 20.83 2.18
N ALA A 120 16.53 21.33 0.94
CA ALA A 120 17.57 22.10 0.25
C ALA A 120 17.21 23.59 0.07
N ALA A 121 16.21 24.09 0.79
CA ALA A 121 15.76 25.47 0.77
C ALA A 121 15.92 26.18 2.13
N GLY A 122 16.82 25.66 2.98
CA GLY A 122 17.13 26.24 4.29
C GLY A 122 17.31 25.23 5.42
N SER A 123 16.76 24.01 5.32
CA SER A 123 16.86 23.04 6.41
C SER A 123 18.24 22.39 6.54
N VAL A 124 18.70 21.67 5.51
CA VAL A 124 20.03 21.02 5.52
C VAL A 124 21.05 21.86 4.77
N ILE A 125 20.61 22.40 3.63
CA ILE A 125 21.39 23.29 2.77
C ILE A 125 20.42 24.29 2.15
N ASN A 126 20.94 25.42 1.69
CA ASN A 126 20.17 26.37 0.91
C ASN A 126 20.79 26.51 -0.48
N ALA A 127 20.27 25.74 -1.44
CA ALA A 127 20.73 25.81 -2.82
C ALA A 127 20.35 27.13 -3.51
N PHE A 128 19.26 27.77 -3.04
CA PHE A 128 18.73 29.00 -3.61
C PHE A 128 19.47 30.27 -3.18
N GLU A 129 20.36 30.18 -2.18
CA GLU A 129 21.23 31.29 -1.74
C GLU A 129 22.63 31.26 -2.39
N LEU A 130 22.92 30.26 -3.22
CA LEU A 130 24.22 30.13 -3.87
C LEU A 130 24.36 31.17 -5.01
N SER A 131 25.03 32.29 -4.70
CA SER A 131 25.22 33.41 -5.61
C SER A 131 26.03 33.08 -6.88
N SER A 132 26.78 31.97 -6.87
CA SER A 132 27.54 31.47 -8.02
C SER A 132 26.67 30.84 -9.11
N LEU A 133 25.39 30.56 -8.82
CA LEU A 133 24.46 30.01 -9.79
C LEU A 133 23.92 31.11 -10.72
N ASN A 134 23.67 30.72 -11.96
CA ASN A 134 23.33 31.62 -13.07
C ASN A 134 21.89 32.17 -13.06
N HIS A 135 21.03 31.69 -12.17
CA HIS A 135 19.65 32.16 -11.97
C HIS A 135 19.34 32.15 -10.48
N GLN A 136 18.53 33.11 -10.05
CA GLN A 136 18.08 33.20 -8.66
C GLN A 136 16.56 33.09 -8.59
N THR A 137 16.09 32.21 -7.72
CA THR A 137 14.68 31.94 -7.47
C THR A 137 14.35 32.43 -6.07
N THR A 138 13.30 33.22 -5.93
CA THR A 138 12.84 33.68 -4.59
C THR A 138 12.17 32.51 -3.87
N VAL A 139 12.46 32.32 -2.58
CA VAL A 139 11.91 31.23 -1.78
C VAL A 139 11.11 31.77 -0.60
N GLN A 140 9.95 31.19 -0.36
CA GLN A 140 9.11 31.45 0.81
C GLN A 140 8.64 30.13 1.41
N GLY A 141 9.04 29.84 2.65
CA GLY A 141 8.54 28.69 3.41
C GLY A 141 7.39 29.06 4.34
N GLY A 142 6.65 28.06 4.82
CA GLY A 142 5.74 28.21 5.94
C GLY A 142 4.25 28.35 5.58
N VAL A 143 3.89 28.38 4.30
CA VAL A 143 2.48 28.57 3.87
C VAL A 143 1.67 27.31 4.15
N LEU A 144 0.65 27.39 5.01
CA LEU A 144 -0.12 26.23 5.50
C LEU A 144 0.76 25.09 6.07
N ALA A 145 1.91 25.44 6.68
CA ALA A 145 2.88 24.46 7.15
C ALA A 145 2.32 23.43 8.14
N GLU A 146 1.38 23.83 9.00
CA GLU A 146 0.77 22.90 9.96
C GLU A 146 -0.08 21.83 9.25
N GLU A 147 -0.84 22.21 8.23
CA GLU A 147 -1.66 21.28 7.44
C GLU A 147 -0.77 20.32 6.65
N CYS A 148 0.25 20.86 5.95
CA CYS A 148 1.21 20.05 5.21
C CYS A 148 1.97 19.06 6.11
N SER A 149 2.43 19.52 7.28
CA SER A 149 3.16 18.67 8.23
C SER A 149 2.26 17.63 8.90
N THR A 150 0.99 17.96 9.13
CA THR A 150 0.01 17.03 9.70
C THR A 150 -0.23 15.85 8.76
N LEU A 151 -0.43 16.12 7.47
CA LEU A 151 -0.62 15.08 6.45
C LEU A 151 0.57 14.10 6.42
N LEU A 152 1.81 14.63 6.34
CA LEU A 152 3.04 13.82 6.38
C LEU A 152 3.17 13.02 7.68
N ARG A 153 2.91 13.63 8.84
CA ARG A 153 2.99 12.97 10.15
C ARG A 153 1.99 11.81 10.24
N GLN A 154 0.76 12.01 9.78
CA GLN A 154 -0.27 10.98 9.78
C GLN A 154 0.10 9.80 8.86
N PHE A 155 0.57 10.09 7.65
CA PHE A 155 1.02 9.06 6.71
C PHE A 155 2.13 8.18 7.29
N PHE A 156 3.22 8.78 7.78
CA PHE A 156 4.31 8.00 8.39
C PHE A 156 3.90 7.36 9.72
N GLY A 157 2.95 7.96 10.45
CA GLY A 157 2.35 7.36 11.65
C GLY A 157 1.67 6.03 11.32
N ARG A 158 0.83 6.01 10.28
CA ARG A 158 0.17 4.79 9.80
C ARG A 158 1.18 3.77 9.27
N GLN A 159 2.20 4.18 8.51
CA GLN A 159 3.26 3.28 8.06
C GLN A 159 4.05 2.66 9.23
N ARG A 160 4.42 3.46 10.24
CA ARG A 160 5.13 2.96 11.43
C ARG A 160 4.28 1.98 12.22
N ALA A 161 3.00 2.30 12.45
CA ALA A 161 2.07 1.41 13.13
C ALA A 161 1.95 0.07 12.39
N ARG A 162 1.81 0.11 11.06
CA ARG A 162 1.81 -1.08 10.20
C ARG A 162 3.12 -1.86 10.33
N HIS A 163 4.27 -1.20 10.25
CA HIS A 163 5.57 -1.86 10.36
C HIS A 163 5.85 -2.44 11.76
N GLN A 164 5.42 -1.75 12.83
CA GLN A 164 5.52 -2.23 14.20
C GLN A 164 4.59 -3.42 14.45
N HIS A 165 3.37 -3.39 13.92
CA HIS A 165 2.46 -4.53 13.93
C HIS A 165 3.11 -5.75 13.27
N LEU A 166 3.67 -5.58 12.07
CA LEU A 166 4.40 -6.64 11.35
C LEU A 166 5.63 -7.16 12.13
N LYS A 167 6.41 -6.27 12.76
CA LYS A 167 7.56 -6.67 13.58
C LYS A 167 7.15 -7.42 14.85
N SER A 168 6.10 -6.96 15.53
CA SER A 168 5.58 -7.60 16.74
C SER A 168 5.07 -9.02 16.46
N GLN A 169 4.56 -9.25 15.26
CA GLN A 169 4.07 -10.57 14.83
C GLN A 169 5.16 -11.48 14.28
N THR A 170 6.29 -10.92 13.80
CA THR A 170 7.44 -11.73 13.35
C THR A 170 8.38 -12.16 14.48
N GLY A 171 8.43 -11.42 15.59
CA GLY A 171 9.31 -11.69 16.74
C GLY A 171 8.82 -12.72 17.76
N ARG A 172 7.68 -13.37 17.54
CA ARG A 172 7.13 -14.37 18.50
C ARG A 172 7.85 -15.71 18.37
N ALA A 173 8.24 -16.28 19.51
CA ALA A 173 8.92 -17.58 19.60
C ALA A 173 8.12 -18.66 18.86
N LEU A 174 8.80 -19.36 17.95
CA LEU A 174 8.24 -20.49 17.21
C LEU A 174 8.01 -21.65 18.18
N ARG A 175 6.86 -22.32 18.08
CA ARG A 175 6.61 -23.56 18.82
C ARG A 175 7.61 -24.65 18.42
N ASP A 176 8.05 -25.44 19.37
CA ASP A 176 9.02 -26.53 19.14
C ASP A 176 8.51 -27.58 18.13
N ASP A 177 7.20 -27.75 18.01
CA ASP A 177 6.55 -28.69 17.09
C ASP A 177 6.20 -28.09 15.73
N ALA A 178 6.65 -26.87 15.43
CA ALA A 178 6.41 -26.19 14.16
C ALA A 178 7.71 -25.74 13.48
N LEU A 179 7.64 -25.46 12.19
CA LEU A 179 8.66 -24.77 11.41
C LEU A 179 8.11 -23.43 10.93
N ARG A 180 8.95 -22.40 10.91
CA ARG A 180 8.72 -21.16 10.17
C ARG A 180 9.72 -21.08 9.02
N THR A 181 9.20 -21.03 7.80
CA THR A 181 10.05 -20.89 6.61
C THR A 181 10.77 -19.54 6.66
N PRO A 182 12.10 -19.49 6.48
CA PRO A 182 12.85 -18.24 6.48
C PRO A 182 12.35 -17.27 5.40
N GLU A 183 12.34 -15.96 5.72
CA GLU A 183 11.92 -14.93 4.74
C GLU A 183 12.79 -14.93 3.47
N SER A 184 14.05 -15.39 3.58
CA SER A 184 14.96 -15.54 2.44
C SER A 184 14.46 -16.51 1.36
N CYS A 185 13.53 -17.43 1.69
CA CYS A 185 12.93 -18.32 0.70
C CYS A 185 11.91 -17.61 -0.20
N PHE A 186 11.52 -16.37 0.11
CA PHE A 186 10.46 -15.64 -0.58
C PHE A 186 10.94 -14.35 -1.27
N VAL A 187 12.23 -14.03 -1.20
CA VAL A 187 12.75 -12.72 -1.66
C VAL A 187 12.68 -12.54 -3.18
N ASP A 188 12.81 -13.63 -3.95
CA ASP A 188 12.80 -13.58 -5.42
C ASP A 188 11.38 -13.72 -6.01
N LEU A 189 10.36 -13.80 -5.15
CA LEU A 189 8.97 -13.92 -5.60
C LEU A 189 8.37 -12.53 -5.90
N PRO A 190 7.44 -12.44 -6.89
CA PRO A 190 6.66 -11.23 -7.11
C PRO A 190 5.98 -10.78 -5.81
N GLN A 191 6.23 -9.53 -5.42
CA GLN A 191 5.67 -8.95 -4.21
C GLN A 191 4.17 -8.69 -4.40
N SER A 192 3.35 -9.14 -3.44
CA SER A 192 1.92 -8.88 -3.48
C SER A 192 1.59 -7.38 -3.48
N PRO A 193 0.58 -6.93 -4.24
CA PRO A 193 0.05 -5.56 -4.11
C PRO A 193 -0.58 -5.33 -2.73
N LEU A 194 -1.02 -6.41 -2.06
CA LEU A 194 -1.66 -6.32 -0.76
C LEU A 194 -0.63 -6.34 0.37
N PRO A 195 -0.86 -5.56 1.43
CA PRO A 195 -0.17 -5.70 2.70
C PRO A 195 -0.10 -7.14 3.20
N SER A 196 1.12 -7.68 3.31
CA SER A 196 1.40 -8.88 4.11
C SER A 196 1.15 -8.56 5.59
N SER A 197 0.46 -9.45 6.29
CA SER A 197 0.08 -9.36 7.71
C SER A 197 0.17 -10.74 8.35
N TYR A 198 0.22 -10.78 9.68
CA TYR A 198 0.24 -12.03 10.44
C TYR A 198 -0.78 -11.97 11.59
N VAL A 199 -1.08 -13.11 12.22
CA VAL A 199 -1.86 -13.18 13.46
C VAL A 199 -1.41 -14.41 14.24
N ALA A 200 -1.35 -14.29 15.57
CA ALA A 200 -1.01 -15.40 16.47
C ALA A 200 -1.96 -15.50 17.68
N GLU A 201 -2.90 -14.57 17.79
CA GLU A 201 -3.81 -14.38 18.92
C GLU A 201 -5.09 -15.23 18.79
N LEU A 202 -5.32 -15.85 17.63
CA LEU A 202 -6.50 -16.69 17.42
C LEU A 202 -6.42 -17.92 18.35
N PRO A 203 -7.48 -18.22 19.12
CA PRO A 203 -7.48 -19.35 20.06
C PRO A 203 -7.02 -20.68 19.43
N SER A 204 -7.49 -20.98 18.22
CA SER A 204 -7.21 -22.23 17.52
C SER A 204 -5.77 -22.34 16.98
N LEU A 205 -5.04 -21.22 16.90
CA LEU A 205 -3.62 -21.26 16.55
C LEU A 205 -2.76 -21.80 17.69
N ALA A 206 -3.21 -21.68 18.95
CA ALA A 206 -2.48 -22.14 20.12
C ALA A 206 -0.99 -21.73 20.07
N GLY A 207 -0.72 -20.47 19.74
CA GLY A 207 0.63 -19.90 19.63
C GLY A 207 1.33 -20.06 18.27
N LEU A 208 0.71 -20.72 17.29
CA LEU A 208 1.16 -20.68 15.90
C LEU A 208 0.89 -19.29 15.29
N ARG A 209 1.68 -18.92 14.30
CA ARG A 209 1.49 -17.71 13.51
C ARG A 209 0.90 -18.04 12.14
N MET A 210 -0.20 -17.39 11.81
CA MET A 210 -0.80 -17.41 10.49
C MET A 210 -0.40 -16.15 9.72
N HIS A 211 -0.05 -16.28 8.45
CA HIS A 211 0.11 -15.19 7.51
C HIS A 211 -1.17 -14.98 6.71
N PHE A 212 -1.45 -13.73 6.34
CA PHE A 212 -2.48 -13.38 5.38
C PHE A 212 -2.14 -12.06 4.69
N LEU A 213 -2.62 -11.91 3.46
CA LEU A 213 -2.65 -10.63 2.76
C LEU A 213 -3.98 -9.92 3.07
N ASP A 214 -3.95 -8.60 3.27
CA ASP A 214 -5.14 -7.79 3.58
C ASP A 214 -5.05 -6.42 2.94
N SER A 215 -6.04 -6.06 2.11
CA SER A 215 -6.12 -4.72 1.51
C SER A 215 -6.42 -3.59 2.51
N GLY A 216 -6.83 -3.93 3.74
CA GLY A 216 -7.24 -2.99 4.77
C GLY A 216 -8.72 -2.61 4.68
N PHE A 217 -9.16 -1.74 5.58
CA PHE A 217 -10.56 -1.29 5.63
C PHE A 217 -10.81 -0.21 4.57
N VAL A 218 -11.84 -0.43 3.74
CA VAL A 218 -12.16 0.43 2.60
C VAL A 218 -13.59 1.00 2.67
N GLY A 219 -14.27 0.89 3.82
CA GLY A 219 -15.67 1.32 3.94
C GLY A 219 -16.68 0.41 3.21
N SER A 220 -16.23 -0.70 2.62
CA SER A 220 -17.07 -1.70 1.95
C SER A 220 -17.91 -2.51 2.94
N ASP A 221 -19.15 -2.84 2.55
CA ASP A 221 -20.04 -3.76 3.26
C ASP A 221 -19.74 -5.24 2.95
N GLN A 222 -18.71 -5.50 2.14
CA GLN A 222 -18.33 -6.82 1.68
C GLN A 222 -16.82 -7.06 1.70
N ALA A 223 -16.42 -8.30 2.00
CA ALA A 223 -15.06 -8.79 1.86
C ALA A 223 -15.00 -10.05 0.98
N MET A 224 -13.93 -10.19 0.21
CA MET A 224 -13.60 -11.40 -0.54
C MET A 224 -12.43 -12.10 0.13
N LEU A 225 -12.61 -13.36 0.50
CA LEU A 225 -11.59 -14.18 1.14
C LEU A 225 -11.15 -15.30 0.20
N PHE A 226 -9.90 -15.24 -0.26
CA PHE A 226 -9.31 -16.13 -1.26
C PHE A 226 -8.62 -17.32 -0.59
N LEU A 227 -9.24 -18.50 -0.66
CA LEU A 227 -8.67 -19.75 -0.18
C LEU A 227 -7.83 -20.39 -1.28
N HIS A 228 -6.55 -20.65 -1.02
CA HIS A 228 -5.71 -21.45 -1.90
C HIS A 228 -6.06 -22.94 -1.82
N ASP A 229 -5.58 -23.75 -2.78
CA ASP A 229 -5.73 -25.20 -2.73
C ASP A 229 -4.72 -25.87 -1.78
N TRP A 230 -4.81 -27.19 -1.61
CA TRP A 230 -3.90 -27.93 -0.75
C TRP A 230 -2.46 -28.06 -1.27
N HIS A 231 -2.14 -27.54 -2.47
CA HIS A 231 -0.81 -27.61 -3.07
C HIS A 231 -0.17 -26.23 -3.26
N GLY A 232 -0.94 -25.16 -3.07
CA GLY A 232 -0.55 -23.78 -3.24
C GLY A 232 -0.60 -22.98 -1.95
N TRP A 233 -0.57 -21.67 -2.11
CA TRP A 233 -0.57 -20.66 -1.05
C TRP A 233 -0.93 -19.29 -1.64
N SER A 234 -0.91 -18.22 -0.84
CA SER A 234 -1.41 -16.90 -1.23
C SER A 234 -0.79 -16.33 -2.52
N GLN A 235 0.43 -16.75 -2.87
CA GLN A 235 1.11 -16.34 -4.10
C GLN A 235 0.31 -16.67 -5.37
N ALA A 236 -0.50 -17.74 -5.35
CA ALA A 236 -1.29 -18.16 -6.51
C ALA A 236 -2.37 -17.15 -6.89
N TRP A 237 -2.75 -16.29 -5.95
CA TRP A 237 -3.77 -15.25 -6.15
C TRP A 237 -3.20 -13.91 -6.61
N HIS A 238 -1.87 -13.78 -6.77
CA HIS A 238 -1.21 -12.52 -7.09
C HIS A 238 -1.85 -11.80 -8.30
N GLU A 239 -2.04 -12.50 -9.42
CA GLU A 239 -2.67 -11.92 -10.61
C GLU A 239 -4.18 -11.65 -10.44
N ALA A 240 -4.88 -12.53 -9.73
CA ALA A 240 -6.32 -12.39 -9.52
C ALA A 240 -6.61 -11.15 -8.66
N ILE A 241 -5.83 -10.96 -7.61
CA ILE A 241 -5.91 -9.80 -6.72
C ILE A 241 -5.63 -8.50 -7.49
N ASN A 242 -4.65 -8.48 -8.40
CA ASN A 242 -4.36 -7.30 -9.24
C ASN A 242 -5.52 -6.90 -10.16
N LYS A 243 -6.46 -7.81 -10.46
CA LYS A 243 -7.63 -7.55 -11.31
C LYS A 243 -8.85 -7.09 -10.52
N GLU A 244 -8.85 -7.26 -9.20
CA GLU A 244 -9.94 -6.84 -8.34
C GLU A 244 -9.75 -5.37 -7.93
N ASN A 245 -10.85 -4.64 -7.73
CA ASN A 245 -10.78 -3.24 -7.31
C ASN A 245 -10.80 -3.14 -5.76
N PRO A 246 -9.66 -2.87 -5.11
CA PRO A 246 -9.59 -2.81 -3.66
C PRO A 246 -10.40 -1.65 -3.09
N GLU A 247 -10.73 -0.61 -3.87
CA GLU A 247 -11.53 0.55 -3.41
C GLU A 247 -12.98 0.19 -3.09
N MET A 248 -13.51 -0.90 -3.65
CA MET A 248 -14.90 -1.32 -3.48
C MET A 248 -15.08 -2.57 -2.62
N THR A 249 -14.03 -3.38 -2.45
CA THR A 249 -14.12 -4.66 -1.73
C THR A 249 -12.83 -4.92 -0.94
N ARG A 250 -12.96 -5.27 0.34
CA ARG A 250 -11.79 -5.69 1.13
C ARG A 250 -11.34 -7.08 0.69
N LEU A 251 -10.09 -7.21 0.29
CA LEU A 251 -9.49 -8.45 -0.20
C LEU A 251 -8.63 -9.08 0.89
N ILE A 252 -8.93 -10.34 1.24
CA ILE A 252 -8.19 -11.12 2.23
C ILE A 252 -7.67 -12.39 1.57
N CYS A 253 -6.38 -12.70 1.70
CA CYS A 253 -5.81 -13.94 1.20
C CYS A 253 -4.95 -14.61 2.28
N PRO A 254 -5.53 -15.53 3.07
CA PRO A 254 -4.80 -16.26 4.09
C PRO A 254 -3.86 -17.31 3.49
N ASP A 255 -2.69 -17.48 4.10
CA ASP A 255 -1.95 -18.73 4.03
C ASP A 255 -2.45 -19.64 5.14
N LEU A 256 -3.08 -20.76 4.77
CA LEU A 256 -3.51 -21.76 5.75
C LEU A 256 -2.31 -22.29 6.55
N ILE A 257 -2.53 -22.64 7.81
CA ILE A 257 -1.46 -23.17 8.66
C ILE A 257 -0.87 -24.44 8.05
N GLY A 258 0.45 -24.50 7.89
CA GLY A 258 1.12 -25.54 7.11
C GLY A 258 1.53 -25.13 5.70
N PHE A 259 1.09 -23.97 5.22
CA PHE A 259 1.34 -23.49 3.86
C PHE A 259 1.96 -22.08 3.86
N GLY A 260 2.46 -21.65 2.70
CA GLY A 260 2.96 -20.29 2.47
C GLY A 260 3.92 -19.75 3.55
N LYS A 261 3.66 -18.53 4.02
CA LYS A 261 4.42 -17.87 5.10
C LYS A 261 3.92 -18.17 6.51
N SER A 262 2.84 -18.95 6.62
CA SER A 262 2.32 -19.45 7.89
C SER A 262 3.25 -20.49 8.52
N ASP A 263 3.16 -20.61 9.84
CA ASP A 263 3.86 -21.65 10.59
C ASP A 263 3.38 -23.05 10.15
N LYS A 264 4.28 -24.03 10.24
CA LYS A 264 4.07 -25.38 9.72
C LYS A 264 4.23 -26.42 10.82
N PRO A 265 3.13 -26.89 11.44
CA PRO A 265 3.18 -28.03 12.34
C PRO A 265 3.88 -29.22 11.69
N LYS A 266 4.80 -29.87 12.41
CA LYS A 266 5.61 -30.97 11.87
C LYS A 266 4.84 -32.27 11.69
N ARG A 267 3.67 -32.42 12.35
CA ARG A 267 2.88 -33.66 12.37
C ARG A 267 1.63 -33.55 11.50
N SER A 268 1.49 -34.43 10.51
CA SER A 268 0.34 -34.44 9.59
C SER A 268 -1.02 -34.56 10.27
N LYS A 269 -1.12 -35.31 11.38
CA LYS A 269 -2.38 -35.50 12.14
C LYS A 269 -2.97 -34.21 12.73
N VAL A 270 -2.18 -33.14 12.83
CA VAL A 270 -2.66 -31.83 13.32
C VAL A 270 -3.55 -31.15 12.27
N HIS A 271 -3.33 -31.44 10.99
CA HIS A 271 -4.08 -30.81 9.90
C HIS A 271 -5.39 -31.55 9.65
N THR A 272 -6.47 -31.09 10.29
CA THR A 272 -7.85 -31.53 10.01
C THR A 272 -8.66 -30.41 9.34
N VAL A 273 -9.64 -30.77 8.53
CA VAL A 273 -10.51 -29.81 7.84
C VAL A 273 -11.22 -28.90 8.84
N GLU A 274 -11.70 -29.47 9.94
CA GLU A 274 -12.41 -28.77 11.01
C GLU A 274 -11.52 -27.73 11.68
N TRP A 275 -10.26 -28.08 11.95
CA TRP A 275 -9.32 -27.15 12.59
C TRP A 275 -8.96 -25.99 11.67
N HIS A 276 -8.69 -26.25 10.40
CA HIS A 276 -8.45 -25.18 9.41
C HIS A 276 -9.67 -24.28 9.24
N ALA A 277 -10.88 -24.84 9.20
CA ALA A 277 -12.12 -24.07 9.13
C ALA A 277 -12.28 -23.16 10.34
N GLN A 278 -11.99 -23.69 11.54
CA GLN A 278 -12.06 -22.91 12.78
C GLN A 278 -11.04 -21.76 12.79
N VAL A 279 -9.79 -22.00 12.36
CA VAL A 279 -8.76 -20.95 12.27
C VAL A 279 -9.18 -19.84 11.30
N VAL A 280 -9.71 -20.19 10.13
CA VAL A 280 -10.20 -19.20 9.15
C VAL A 280 -11.43 -18.45 9.68
N HIS A 281 -12.34 -19.13 10.37
CA HIS A 281 -13.50 -18.49 11.01
C HIS A 281 -13.09 -17.48 12.11
N GLU A 282 -12.11 -17.84 12.93
CA GLU A 282 -11.53 -16.93 13.92
C GLU A 282 -10.81 -15.75 13.27
N LEU A 283 -10.12 -15.95 12.15
CA LEU A 283 -9.51 -14.87 11.37
C LEU A 283 -10.58 -13.88 10.86
N MET A 284 -11.67 -14.38 10.27
CA MET A 284 -12.77 -13.52 9.80
C MET A 284 -13.36 -12.67 10.93
N SER A 285 -13.52 -13.27 12.11
CA SER A 285 -14.02 -12.60 13.31
C SER A 285 -13.02 -11.58 13.86
N HIS A 286 -11.73 -11.95 13.92
CA HIS A 286 -10.66 -11.08 14.41
C HIS A 286 -10.49 -9.83 13.56
N LEU A 287 -10.60 -9.96 12.23
CA LEU A 287 -10.52 -8.85 11.29
C LEU A 287 -11.82 -8.04 11.18
N ALA A 288 -12.86 -8.43 11.94
CA ALA A 288 -14.20 -7.87 11.89
C ALA A 288 -14.71 -7.76 10.45
N LEU A 289 -14.57 -8.84 9.67
CA LEU A 289 -14.98 -8.81 8.27
C LEU A 289 -16.51 -8.60 8.19
N PRO A 290 -16.99 -7.81 7.21
CA PRO A 290 -18.41 -7.63 6.97
C PRO A 290 -18.96 -8.88 6.24
N LYS A 291 -19.90 -8.77 5.31
CA LYS A 291 -20.37 -9.94 4.56
C LYS A 291 -19.20 -10.56 3.79
N VAL A 292 -18.99 -11.87 3.90
CA VAL A 292 -17.84 -12.54 3.27
C VAL A 292 -18.27 -13.38 2.07
N ILE A 293 -17.57 -13.20 0.95
CA ILE A 293 -17.60 -14.13 -0.19
C ILE A 293 -16.30 -14.93 -0.21
N LEU A 294 -16.40 -16.23 0.00
CA LEU A 294 -15.27 -17.15 -0.15
C LEU A 294 -14.98 -17.37 -1.64
N ILE A 295 -13.77 -17.06 -2.06
CA ILE A 295 -13.26 -17.39 -3.40
C ILE A 295 -12.36 -18.59 -3.25
N ALA A 296 -12.79 -19.74 -3.76
CA ALA A 296 -12.12 -21.00 -3.45
C ALA A 296 -12.11 -21.95 -4.66
N PRO A 297 -11.09 -22.82 -4.78
CA PRO A 297 -11.12 -23.93 -5.71
C PRO A 297 -11.94 -25.10 -5.19
N LYS A 298 -12.45 -25.91 -6.12
CA LYS A 298 -13.22 -27.12 -5.77
C LYS A 298 -12.41 -28.16 -4.98
N THR A 299 -11.07 -28.11 -5.05
CA THR A 299 -10.16 -28.98 -4.29
C THR A 299 -10.29 -28.79 -2.78
N VAL A 300 -10.75 -27.62 -2.31
CA VAL A 300 -10.99 -27.34 -0.88
C VAL A 300 -12.48 -27.37 -0.51
N LYS A 301 -13.31 -28.11 -1.26
CA LYS A 301 -14.76 -28.16 -1.03
C LYS A 301 -15.17 -28.56 0.40
N THR A 302 -14.40 -29.44 1.02
CA THR A 302 -14.64 -29.92 2.39
C THR A 302 -14.38 -28.82 3.41
N LEU A 303 -13.33 -28.00 3.20
CA LEU A 303 -13.04 -26.80 4.01
C LEU A 303 -14.15 -25.76 3.87
N VAL A 304 -14.59 -25.48 2.64
CA VAL A 304 -15.72 -24.56 2.42
C VAL A 304 -16.98 -25.07 3.10
N ALA A 305 -17.31 -26.36 2.99
CA ALA A 305 -18.46 -26.94 3.67
C ALA A 305 -18.36 -26.81 5.20
N ALA A 306 -17.17 -26.99 5.77
CA ALA A 306 -16.94 -26.79 7.20
C ALA A 306 -17.10 -25.32 7.62
N LEU A 307 -16.57 -24.38 6.84
CA LEU A 307 -16.75 -22.94 7.05
C LEU A 307 -18.22 -22.52 6.96
N MET A 308 -18.98 -23.07 6.01
CA MET A 308 -20.41 -22.80 5.87
C MET A 308 -21.21 -23.31 7.08
N ARG A 309 -20.78 -24.40 7.73
CA ARG A 309 -21.41 -24.88 8.97
C ARG A 309 -21.11 -23.96 10.17
N LEU A 310 -19.91 -23.40 10.25
CA LEU A 310 -19.55 -22.41 11.28
C LEU A 310 -20.28 -21.08 11.05
N GLY A 311 -20.47 -20.71 9.77
CA GLY A 311 -21.14 -19.48 9.37
C GLY A 311 -20.31 -18.21 9.62
N HIS A 312 -20.93 -17.07 9.35
CA HIS A 312 -20.40 -15.74 9.67
C HIS A 312 -21.57 -14.80 10.02
N PRO A 313 -21.52 -14.02 11.11
CA PRO A 313 -22.67 -13.20 11.55
C PRO A 313 -23.19 -12.20 10.51
N ALA A 314 -22.29 -11.63 9.69
CA ALA A 314 -22.66 -10.69 8.63
C ALA A 314 -23.07 -11.38 7.30
N GLY A 315 -23.08 -12.71 7.26
CA GLY A 315 -23.37 -13.51 6.09
C GLY A 315 -22.11 -14.07 5.42
N LEU A 316 -22.22 -15.32 4.96
CA LEU A 316 -21.15 -16.06 4.29
C LEU A 316 -21.71 -16.69 3.01
N THR A 317 -21.05 -16.45 1.88
CA THR A 317 -21.32 -17.12 0.60
C THR A 317 -20.01 -17.59 -0.01
N TYR A 318 -20.06 -18.34 -1.11
CA TYR A 318 -18.87 -18.81 -1.80
C TYR A 318 -19.02 -18.82 -3.33
N ARG A 319 -17.90 -18.72 -4.03
CA ARG A 319 -17.77 -18.82 -5.49
C ARG A 319 -16.61 -19.76 -5.82
N TRP A 320 -16.90 -20.78 -6.62
CA TRP A 320 -15.87 -21.68 -7.15
C TRP A 320 -15.09 -21.01 -8.27
N VAL A 321 -13.76 -21.11 -8.22
CA VAL A 321 -12.85 -20.61 -9.26
C VAL A 321 -11.74 -21.63 -9.52
N SER A 322 -11.06 -21.52 -10.65
CA SER A 322 -9.79 -22.22 -10.86
C SER A 322 -8.67 -21.43 -10.20
N VAL A 323 -7.73 -22.11 -9.52
CA VAL A 323 -6.49 -21.45 -9.06
C VAL A 323 -5.48 -21.50 -10.19
N PRO A 324 -4.74 -20.41 -10.46
CA PRO A 324 -3.59 -20.45 -11.34
C PRO A 324 -2.51 -21.39 -10.80
N ASP A 325 -1.84 -22.13 -11.69
CA ASP A 325 -0.69 -22.93 -11.30
C ASP A 325 0.47 -22.03 -10.90
N LEU A 326 1.11 -22.35 -9.77
CA LEU A 326 2.37 -21.73 -9.38
C LEU A 326 3.51 -22.32 -10.21
N ASP A 327 4.48 -21.48 -10.58
CA ASP A 327 5.73 -21.99 -11.12
C ASP A 327 6.45 -22.88 -10.10
N GLN A 328 7.39 -23.70 -10.59
CA GLN A 328 8.07 -24.69 -9.76
C GLN A 328 8.81 -24.07 -8.56
N TYR A 329 9.35 -22.85 -8.72
CA TYR A 329 10.05 -22.16 -7.65
C TYR A 329 9.06 -21.65 -6.61
N ALA A 330 7.99 -20.96 -7.02
CA ALA A 330 6.94 -20.44 -6.14
C ALA A 330 6.19 -21.56 -5.40
N ALA A 331 5.98 -22.72 -6.02
CA ALA A 331 5.39 -23.89 -5.36
C ALA A 331 6.29 -24.49 -4.27
N ARG A 332 7.61 -24.40 -4.44
CA ARG A 332 8.61 -24.96 -3.49
C ARG A 332 9.07 -23.98 -2.42
N ALA A 333 8.98 -22.67 -2.67
CA ALA A 333 9.43 -21.63 -1.74
C ALA A 333 8.93 -21.81 -0.28
N PRO A 334 7.68 -22.25 -0.01
CA PRO A 334 7.23 -22.50 1.36
C PRO A 334 7.91 -23.69 2.05
N PHE A 335 8.51 -24.64 1.32
CA PHE A 335 8.99 -25.92 1.83
C PHE A 335 10.50 -26.10 1.54
N PRO A 336 11.39 -25.62 2.43
CA PRO A 336 12.83 -25.70 2.20
C PRO A 336 13.38 -27.14 2.24
N ASP A 337 12.64 -28.08 2.85
CA ASP A 337 12.91 -29.52 2.77
C ASP A 337 11.61 -30.37 2.85
N ALA A 338 11.72 -31.65 2.46
CA ALA A 338 10.60 -32.59 2.38
C ALA A 338 9.99 -32.97 3.75
N GLY A 339 10.72 -32.75 4.85
CA GLY A 339 10.25 -33.02 6.21
C GLY A 339 9.05 -32.14 6.59
N HIS A 340 8.94 -30.96 5.98
CA HIS A 340 8.00 -29.91 6.36
C HIS A 340 6.72 -29.84 5.51
N GLU A 341 6.53 -30.80 4.60
CA GLU A 341 5.32 -30.97 3.78
C GLU A 341 4.20 -31.73 4.55
N ALA A 342 4.12 -31.58 5.87
CA ALA A 342 3.20 -32.35 6.69
C ALA A 342 1.72 -32.09 6.35
N ALA A 343 1.38 -30.85 6.02
CA ALA A 343 0.05 -30.44 5.58
C ALA A 343 -0.29 -31.00 4.20
N LEU A 344 0.66 -30.93 3.24
CA LEU A 344 0.52 -31.54 1.92
C LEU A 344 0.21 -33.02 2.03
N ARG A 345 0.96 -33.76 2.85
CA ARG A 345 0.72 -35.18 3.11
C ARG A 345 -0.69 -35.43 3.66
N ALA A 346 -1.11 -34.68 4.67
CA ALA A 346 -2.43 -34.84 5.29
C ALA A 346 -3.59 -34.68 4.30
N PHE A 347 -3.49 -33.75 3.34
CA PHE A 347 -4.57 -33.47 2.38
C PHE A 347 -4.41 -34.18 1.03
N SER A 348 -3.21 -34.67 0.71
CA SER A 348 -3.00 -35.57 -0.45
C SER A 348 -3.73 -36.91 -0.27
N GLU A 349 -3.77 -37.44 0.96
CA GLU A 349 -4.51 -38.67 1.30
C GLU A 349 -6.04 -38.47 1.25
N ALA A 350 -6.54 -37.28 1.63
CA ALA A 350 -7.95 -36.93 1.55
C ALA A 350 -8.45 -36.79 0.09
N ALA A 351 -7.63 -36.25 -0.81
CA ALA A 351 -7.97 -36.10 -2.23
C ALA A 351 -8.04 -37.45 -2.99
N ASN A 352 -7.21 -38.42 -2.61
CA ASN A 352 -7.17 -39.75 -3.21
C ASN A 352 -8.28 -40.69 -2.72
N ASN A 353 -8.81 -40.48 -1.50
CA ASN A 353 -9.93 -41.27 -0.98
C ASN A 353 -11.30 -40.82 -1.53
N GLU A 354 -11.41 -39.62 -2.10
CA GLU A 354 -12.64 -39.10 -2.72
C GLU A 354 -12.77 -39.41 -4.22
N SER A 355 -11.75 -40.02 -4.83
CA SER A 355 -11.72 -40.42 -6.24
C SER A 355 -11.96 -41.92 -6.47
N LYS A 356 -12.26 -42.68 -5.42
CA LYS A 356 -12.85 -44.01 -5.54
C LYS A 356 -14.37 -43.91 -5.51
N PRO A 357 -15.08 -44.44 -6.52
CA PRO A 357 -16.53 -44.36 -6.63
C PRO A 357 -17.26 -45.09 -5.50
#